data_AF-A0A822DYD4-F1
#
_entry.id   AF-A0A822DYD4-F1
#
_cell.length_a   1.000
_cell.length_b   1.000
_cell.length_c   1.000
_cell.angle_alpha   90.00
_cell.angle_beta   90.00
_cell.angle_gamma   90.00
#
_symmetry.space_group_name_H-M   'P 1'
#
loop_
_entity.id
_entity.type
_entity.pdbx_description
1 polymer ?
#
loop_
_entity_poly.entity_id
_entity_poly.type
_entity_poly.pdbx_seq_one_letter_code
_entity_poly.pdbx_strand_id
1 'polypeptide(L)'
;IDMDAFYASVEMRDNPTLQHVPMAVGGEGMLSTSNYLARQFGVRAAMPGFIARHLCPNLVIVPCDFEKYRTDSSKIMKIISEYDENYGSCGLDEAFADLTNHLQIRKTLSEEQRTFPKEKFKDFN
;
A
#
# COMPACT_ATOMS: atom_id res chain seq x y z
N ILE A 1 6.69 -9.34 0.00
CA ILE A 1 5.81 -8.36 -0.68
C ILE A 1 5.49 -7.30 0.36
N ASP A 2 5.55 -6.04 -0.02
CA ASP A 2 5.29 -4.87 0.85
C ASP A 2 4.59 -3.82 -0.02
N MET A 3 3.49 -3.23 0.48
CA MET A 3 2.69 -2.28 -0.28
C MET A 3 3.11 -0.84 -0.03
N ASP A 4 3.36 -0.12 -1.12
CA ASP A 4 3.83 1.27 -1.06
C ASP A 4 2.85 2.20 -0.34
N ALA A 5 3.29 2.74 0.81
CA ALA A 5 2.56 3.74 1.59
C ALA A 5 1.09 3.35 1.82
N PHE A 6 0.84 2.08 2.14
CA PHE A 6 -0.45 1.41 1.97
C PHE A 6 -1.69 2.24 2.33
N TYR A 7 -1.82 2.73 3.56
CA TYR A 7 -3.01 3.49 3.96
C TYR A 7 -3.17 4.79 3.18
N ALA A 8 -2.06 5.53 2.94
CA ALA A 8 -2.11 6.75 2.13
C ALA A 8 -2.49 6.44 0.68
N SER A 9 -2.02 5.33 0.11
CA SER A 9 -2.38 4.88 -1.23
C SER A 9 -3.86 4.52 -1.34
N VAL A 10 -4.44 3.88 -0.31
CA VAL A 10 -5.88 3.60 -0.22
C VAL A 10 -6.68 4.92 -0.16
N GLU A 11 -6.30 5.86 0.72
CA GLU A 11 -7.00 7.16 0.80
C GLU A 11 -6.91 7.95 -0.51
N MET A 12 -5.75 7.94 -1.18
CA MET A 12 -5.54 8.64 -2.45
C MET A 12 -6.29 8.01 -3.63
N ARG A 13 -6.54 6.70 -3.59
CA ARG A 13 -7.41 6.02 -4.57
C ARG A 13 -8.86 6.49 -4.39
N ASP A 14 -9.35 6.48 -3.16
CA ASP A 14 -10.76 6.79 -2.86
C ASP A 14 -11.05 8.30 -2.97
N ASN A 15 -10.06 9.14 -2.68
CA ASN A 15 -10.12 10.59 -2.87
C ASN A 15 -8.92 11.08 -3.69
N PRO A 16 -9.06 11.16 -5.03
CA PRO A 16 -7.97 11.56 -5.93
C PRO A 16 -7.39 12.95 -5.65
N THR A 17 -8.13 13.85 -5.00
CA THR A 17 -7.61 15.19 -4.64
C THR A 17 -6.40 15.12 -3.71
N LEU A 18 -6.29 14.05 -2.91
CA LEU A 18 -5.19 13.82 -1.98
C LEU A 18 -3.86 13.51 -2.68
N GLN A 19 -3.88 13.14 -3.96
CA GLN A 19 -2.67 12.87 -4.76
C GLN A 19 -1.86 14.13 -5.04
N HIS A 20 -2.48 15.30 -4.93
CA HIS A 20 -1.90 16.58 -5.31
C HIS A 20 -1.51 17.46 -4.12
N VAL A 21 -1.68 16.96 -2.89
CA VAL A 21 -1.35 17.69 -1.66
C VAL A 21 -0.52 16.82 -0.72
N PRO A 22 0.34 17.40 0.14
CA PRO A 22 0.96 16.67 1.23
C PRO A 22 -0.11 16.11 2.16
N MET A 23 -0.14 14.79 2.35
CA MET A 23 -1.10 14.15 3.26
C MET A 23 -0.48 13.03 4.10
N ALA A 24 -1.08 12.80 5.26
CA ALA A 24 -0.77 11.71 6.16
C ALA A 24 -2.03 11.04 6.71
N VAL A 25 -1.93 9.76 7.04
CA VAL A 25 -2.99 9.00 7.73
C VAL A 25 -2.62 8.89 9.20
N GLY A 26 -3.55 9.13 10.11
CA GLY A 26 -3.35 9.06 11.56
C GLY A 26 -4.11 10.15 12.29
N GLY A 27 -3.48 10.75 13.29
CA GLY A 27 -4.04 11.88 14.03
C GLY A 27 -2.96 12.78 14.62
N GLU A 28 -3.39 13.80 15.36
CA GLU A 28 -2.49 14.77 15.99
C GLU A 28 -1.50 14.10 16.97
N GLY A 29 -1.89 13.00 17.63
CA GLY A 29 -1.03 12.27 18.55
C GLY A 29 0.05 11.42 17.85
N MET A 30 -0.29 10.77 16.72
CA MET A 30 0.61 9.90 15.98
C MET A 30 0.14 9.69 14.55
N LEU A 31 1.06 9.76 13.59
CA LEU A 31 0.84 9.40 12.20
C LEU A 31 1.17 7.92 11.96
N SER A 32 0.31 7.25 11.21
CA SER A 32 0.52 5.87 10.75
C SER A 32 1.38 5.83 9.49
N THR A 33 1.11 6.69 8.51
CA THR A 33 1.91 6.80 7.28
C THR A 33 1.68 8.15 6.61
N SER A 34 2.42 8.42 5.54
CA SER A 34 2.30 9.64 4.73
C SER A 34 2.56 9.39 3.26
N ASN A 35 1.96 10.19 2.39
CA ASN A 35 2.23 10.15 0.96
C ASN A 35 3.63 10.71 0.63
N TYR A 36 4.10 10.44 -0.58
CA TYR A 36 5.44 10.86 -1.00
C TYR A 36 5.61 12.39 -1.01
N LEU A 37 4.55 13.18 -1.26
CA LEU A 37 4.60 14.63 -1.17
C LEU A 37 4.91 15.12 0.25
N ALA A 38 4.21 14.59 1.26
CA ALA A 38 4.49 14.92 2.67
C ALA A 38 5.87 14.42 3.11
N ARG A 39 6.34 13.29 2.56
CA ARG A 39 7.68 12.77 2.88
C ARG A 39 8.81 13.73 2.44
N GLN A 40 8.60 14.55 1.42
CA GLN A 40 9.59 15.56 1.00
C GLN A 40 9.85 16.61 2.09
N PHE A 41 8.84 16.90 2.93
CA PHE A 41 8.94 17.82 4.06
C PHE A 41 9.45 17.14 5.35
N GLY A 42 9.81 15.86 5.30
CA GLY A 42 10.26 15.11 6.47
C GLY A 42 9.13 14.48 7.30
N VAL A 43 7.87 14.58 6.87
CA VAL A 43 6.76 13.88 7.54
C VAL A 43 6.95 12.36 7.38
N ARG A 44 6.87 11.60 8.47
CA ARG A 44 7.12 10.15 8.51
C ARG A 44 6.10 9.44 9.38
N ALA A 45 6.00 8.12 9.23
CA ALA A 45 5.28 7.26 10.16
C ALA A 45 5.88 7.36 11.57
N ALA A 46 5.07 7.09 12.59
CA ALA A 46 5.44 7.20 14.01
C ALA A 46 5.88 8.63 14.45
N MET A 47 5.55 9.65 13.67
CA MET A 47 5.70 11.06 14.04
C MET A 47 4.38 11.58 14.65
N PRO A 48 4.40 12.34 15.76
CA PRO A 48 3.22 13.05 16.23
C PRO A 48 2.70 14.03 15.17
N GLY A 49 1.39 13.99 14.88
CA GLY A 49 0.77 14.83 13.85
C GLY A 49 0.96 16.33 14.09
N PHE A 50 0.95 16.77 15.35
CA PHE A 50 1.19 18.18 15.66
C PHE A 50 2.61 18.61 15.25
N ILE A 51 3.63 17.75 15.39
CA ILE A 51 4.99 18.03 14.91
C ILE A 51 5.02 18.04 13.38
N ALA A 52 4.33 17.09 12.75
CA ALA A 52 4.27 17.01 11.29
C ALA A 52 3.67 18.29 10.66
N ARG A 53 2.68 18.92 11.30
CA ARG A 53 2.15 20.23 10.87
C ARG A 53 3.15 21.38 10.97
N HIS A 54 4.09 21.33 11.90
CA HIS A 54 5.16 22.32 11.96
C HIS A 54 6.14 22.15 10.78
N LEU A 55 6.42 20.91 10.38
CA LEU A 55 7.26 20.62 9.21
C LEU A 55 6.56 20.92 7.88
N CYS A 56 5.25 20.68 7.82
CA CYS A 56 4.43 20.88 6.64
C CYS A 56 3.11 21.59 7.03
N PRO A 57 3.07 22.93 7.03
CA PRO A 57 1.89 23.68 7.47
C PRO A 57 0.60 23.37 6.70
N ASN A 58 0.74 22.98 5.43
CA ASN A 58 -0.38 22.61 4.55
C ASN A 58 -0.74 21.11 4.60
N LEU A 59 -0.23 20.36 5.59
CA LEU A 59 -0.45 18.92 5.71
C LEU A 59 -1.94 18.61 5.95
N VAL A 60 -2.49 17.74 5.09
CA VAL A 60 -3.81 17.13 5.30
C VAL A 60 -3.63 15.87 6.13
N ILE A 61 -4.27 15.79 7.30
CA ILE A 61 -4.27 14.58 8.13
C ILE A 61 -5.63 13.91 8.00
N VAL A 62 -5.64 12.68 7.51
CA VAL A 62 -6.84 11.83 7.35
C VAL A 62 -6.89 10.83 8.51
N PRO A 63 -8.02 10.71 9.24
CA PRO A 63 -8.18 9.69 10.28
C PRO A 63 -8.02 8.26 9.73
N CYS A 64 -7.48 7.35 10.54
CA CYS A 64 -7.39 5.94 10.15
C CYS A 64 -8.77 5.29 9.98
N ASP A 65 -8.94 4.52 8.90
CA ASP A 65 -10.07 3.62 8.68
C ASP A 65 -9.58 2.17 8.53
N PHE A 66 -9.43 1.48 9.66
CA PHE A 66 -8.86 0.13 9.68
C PHE A 66 -9.77 -0.92 9.03
N GLU A 67 -11.09 -0.74 9.01
CA GLU A 67 -12.00 -1.67 8.34
C GLU A 67 -11.79 -1.62 6.82
N LYS A 68 -11.65 -0.41 6.28
CA LYS A 68 -11.27 -0.22 4.88
C LYS A 68 -9.92 -0.85 4.57
N TYR A 69 -8.89 -0.58 5.38
CA TYR A 69 -7.55 -1.11 5.12
C TYR A 69 -7.49 -2.64 5.19
N ARG A 70 -8.23 -3.27 6.10
CA ARG A 70 -8.37 -4.74 6.16
C ARG A 70 -9.07 -5.30 4.92
N THR A 71 -10.11 -4.62 4.45
CA THR A 71 -10.84 -5.03 3.25
C THR A 71 -9.94 -5.02 2.03
N ASP A 72 -9.17 -3.96 1.83
CA ASP A 72 -8.25 -3.87 0.69
C ASP A 72 -7.04 -4.81 0.82
N SER A 73 -6.50 -4.95 2.03
CA SER A 73 -5.47 -5.96 2.33
C SER A 73 -5.93 -7.37 1.95
N SER A 74 -7.15 -7.75 2.33
CA SER A 74 -7.69 -9.09 2.04
C SER A 74 -7.79 -9.39 0.54
N LYS A 75 -8.07 -8.38 -0.29
CA LYS A 75 -8.07 -8.55 -1.76
C LYS A 75 -6.69 -8.93 -2.27
N ILE A 76 -5.64 -8.33 -1.72
CA ILE A 76 -4.25 -8.53 -2.14
C ILE A 76 -3.73 -9.86 -1.61
N MET A 77 -4.03 -10.18 -0.34
CA MET A 77 -3.70 -11.48 0.24
C MET A 77 -4.36 -12.64 -0.52
N LYS A 78 -5.59 -12.44 -1.03
CA LYS A 78 -6.25 -13.42 -1.92
C LYS A 78 -5.45 -13.66 -3.20
N ILE A 79 -4.93 -12.63 -3.85
CA ILE A 79 -4.09 -12.78 -5.04
C ILE A 79 -2.82 -13.54 -4.69
N ILE A 80 -2.17 -13.21 -3.56
CA ILE A 80 -0.95 -13.89 -3.11
C ILE A 80 -1.21 -15.38 -2.88
N SER A 81 -2.38 -15.73 -2.31
CA SER A 81 -2.77 -17.12 -2.06
C SER A 81 -2.92 -17.96 -3.33
N GLU A 82 -3.08 -17.34 -4.51
CA GLU A 82 -3.09 -18.05 -5.79
C GLU A 82 -1.70 -18.56 -6.20
N TYR A 83 -0.63 -18.00 -5.63
CA TYR A 83 0.76 -18.39 -5.90
C TYR A 83 1.34 -19.32 -4.84
N ASP A 84 0.89 -19.17 -3.60
CA ASP A 84 1.30 -20.00 -2.46
C ASP A 84 0.15 -20.10 -1.45
N GLU A 85 -0.40 -21.30 -1.27
CA GLU A 85 -1.47 -21.56 -0.29
C GLU A 85 -0.98 -21.41 1.17
N ASN A 86 0.33 -21.50 1.41
CA ASN A 86 0.96 -21.41 2.72
C ASN A 86 1.66 -20.05 2.96
N TYR A 87 1.30 -19.02 2.20
CA TYR A 87 1.88 -17.69 2.36
C TYR A 87 1.72 -17.18 3.80
N GLY A 88 2.72 -16.45 4.29
CA GLY A 88 2.69 -15.78 5.58
C GLY A 88 2.30 -14.32 5.43
N SER A 89 1.33 -13.83 6.21
CA SER A 89 1.00 -12.40 6.31
C SER A 89 1.68 -11.77 7.53
N CYS A 90 2.28 -10.61 7.33
CA CYS A 90 2.95 -9.81 8.37
C CYS A 90 2.31 -8.43 8.48
N GLY A 91 1.08 -8.37 8.98
CA GLY A 91 0.32 -7.12 9.08
C GLY A 91 -0.70 -6.97 7.96
N LEU A 92 -1.04 -5.73 7.59
CA LEU A 92 -2.02 -5.48 6.53
C LEU A 92 -1.39 -5.37 5.15
N ASP A 93 -0.12 -5.00 5.06
CA ASP A 93 0.58 -4.69 3.82
C ASP A 93 1.75 -5.57 3.46
N GLU A 94 2.20 -6.43 4.38
CA GLU A 94 3.33 -7.30 4.11
C GLU A 94 2.93 -8.77 4.05
N ALA A 95 3.57 -9.50 3.14
CA ALA A 95 3.42 -10.95 3.03
C ALA A 95 4.67 -11.60 2.43
N PHE A 96 4.92 -12.84 2.85
CA PHE A 96 5.95 -13.73 2.33
C PHE A 96 5.28 -14.90 1.64
N ALA A 97 5.79 -15.32 0.49
CA ALA A 97 5.26 -16.43 -0.30
C ALA A 97 6.41 -17.25 -0.89
N ASP A 98 6.26 -18.57 -0.92
CA ASP A 98 7.18 -19.48 -1.59
C ASP A 98 6.83 -19.60 -3.08
N LEU A 99 7.61 -18.94 -3.92
CA LEU A 99 7.44 -18.97 -5.36
C LEU A 99 8.22 -20.11 -6.05
N THR A 100 8.81 -21.06 -5.31
CA THR A 100 9.68 -22.11 -5.87
C THR A 100 8.99 -22.88 -7.00
N ASN A 101 7.78 -23.37 -6.77
CA ASN A 101 7.02 -24.12 -7.77
C ASN A 101 6.64 -23.23 -8.97
N HIS A 102 6.15 -22.01 -8.69
CA HIS A 102 5.80 -21.04 -9.72
C HIS A 102 6.99 -20.72 -10.63
N LEU A 103 8.20 -20.58 -10.07
CA LEU A 103 9.42 -20.32 -10.82
C LEU A 103 9.88 -21.50 -11.67
N GLN A 104 9.62 -22.76 -11.27
CA GLN A 104 9.88 -23.91 -12.14
C GLN A 104 8.96 -23.92 -13.35
N ILE A 105 7.67 -23.65 -13.15
CA ILE A 105 6.69 -23.50 -14.24
C ILE A 105 7.10 -22.33 -15.15
N ARG A 106 7.50 -21.19 -14.57
CA ARG A 106 7.91 -20.00 -15.33
C ARG A 106 9.00 -20.27 -16.36
N LYS A 107 9.90 -21.24 -16.13
CA LYS A 107 10.95 -21.62 -17.10
C LYS A 107 10.38 -22.20 -18.39
N THR A 108 9.22 -22.85 -18.36
CA THR A 108 8.58 -23.44 -19.54
C THR A 108 7.70 -22.45 -20.30
N LEU A 109 7.39 -21.30 -19.70
CA LEU A 109 6.58 -20.24 -20.30
C LEU A 109 7.38 -19.39 -21.29
N SER A 110 6.71 -18.93 -22.35
CA SER A 110 7.21 -17.91 -23.27
C SER A 110 7.32 -16.54 -22.59
N GLU A 111 8.02 -15.58 -23.19
CA GLU A 111 8.15 -14.23 -22.65
C GLU A 111 6.78 -13.51 -22.50
N GLU A 112 5.89 -13.73 -23.45
CA GLU A 112 4.52 -13.21 -23.41
C GLU A 112 3.73 -13.79 -22.23
N GLN A 113 3.85 -15.11 -22.00
CA GLN A 113 3.20 -15.81 -20.88
C GLN A 113 3.79 -15.44 -19.50
N ARG A 114 5.03 -14.94 -19.46
CA ARG A 114 5.72 -14.50 -18.24
C ARG A 114 5.35 -13.09 -17.81
N THR A 115 4.80 -12.30 -18.73
CA THR A 115 4.45 -10.90 -18.51
C THR A 115 3.04 -10.82 -17.93
N PHE A 116 2.89 -10.23 -16.75
CA PHE A 116 1.57 -9.92 -16.23
C PHE A 116 1.00 -8.74 -17.03
N PRO A 117 -0.09 -8.91 -17.81
CA PRO A 117 -0.57 -7.87 -18.70
C PRO A 117 -1.07 -6.66 -17.92
N LYS A 118 -0.79 -5.45 -18.42
CA LYS A 118 -1.27 -4.21 -17.79
C LYS A 118 -2.80 -4.14 -17.74
N GLU A 119 -3.46 -4.81 -18.67
CA GLU A 119 -4.90 -4.89 -18.80
C GLU A 119 -5.54 -5.57 -17.58
N LYS A 120 -4.85 -6.53 -16.95
CA LYS A 120 -5.31 -7.16 -15.72
C LYS A 120 -5.28 -6.22 -14.51
N PHE A 121 -4.59 -5.07 -14.59
CA PHE A 121 -4.67 -4.06 -13.53
C PHE A 121 -5.99 -3.27 -13.57
N LYS A 122 -6.74 -3.30 -14.69
CA LYS A 122 -8.02 -2.60 -14.80
C LYS A 122 -9.10 -3.19 -13.91
N ASP A 123 -8.97 -4.45 -13.53
CA ASP A 123 -9.91 -5.14 -12.63
C ASP A 123 -9.77 -4.67 -11.16
N PHE A 124 -8.81 -3.77 -10.87
CA PHE A 124 -8.53 -3.24 -9.53
C PHE A 124 -8.91 -1.75 -9.36
N ASN A 125 -9.46 -1.10 -10.38
CA ASN A 125 -9.91 0.31 -10.35
C ASN A 125 -11.44 0.41 -10.34
#